data_AF-A0A3M1U592-F1
#
_entry.id   AF-A0A3M1U592-F1
#
_cell.length_a   1.000
_cell.length_b   1.000
_cell.length_c   1.000
_cell.angle_alpha   90.00
_cell.angle_beta   90.00
_cell.angle_gamma   90.00
#
_symmetry.space_group_name_H-M   'P 1'
#
loop_
_entity.id
_entity.type
_entity.pdbx_description
1 polymer ?
#
loop_
_entity_poly.entity_id
_entity_poly.type
_entity_poly.pdbx_seq_one_letter_code
_entity_poly.pdbx_strand_id
1 'polypeptide(L)' 'MPNPKRKHSRARSAKRRASNFKTEMPTLVLNRQQGGEPFVLPHTATPDGFYKGRRLPGFRERRLAE' A
#
# COMPACT_ATOMS: atom_id res chain seq x y z
N MET A 1 -26.10 -20.80 -23.21
CA MET A 1 -25.02 -20.15 -22.44
C MET A 1 -24.01 -19.55 -23.42
N PRO A 2 -23.60 -18.28 -23.29
CA PRO A 2 -22.69 -17.65 -24.23
C PRO A 2 -21.24 -18.11 -23.97
N ASN A 3 -20.84 -19.21 -24.60
CA ASN A 3 -19.46 -19.70 -24.51
C ASN A 3 -18.54 -19.00 -25.52
N PRO A 4 -17.27 -18.73 -25.17
CA PRO A 4 -16.31 -18.16 -26.11
C PRO A 4 -16.18 -19.06 -27.34
N LYS A 5 -16.58 -18.56 -28.50
CA LYS A 5 -16.49 -19.32 -29.76
C LYS A 5 -15.02 -19.57 -30.17
N ARG A 6 -14.10 -18.68 -29.78
CA ARG A 6 -12.67 -18.74 -30.12
C ARG A 6 -11.79 -18.25 -28.97
N LYS A 7 -10.57 -18.79 -28.89
CA LYS A 7 -9.53 -18.32 -27.96
C LYS A 7 -9.10 -16.89 -28.33
N HIS A 8 -8.94 -16.03 -27.33
CA HIS A 8 -8.37 -14.71 -27.54
C HIS A 8 -6.87 -14.79 -27.83
N SER A 9 -6.41 -14.02 -28.81
CA SER A 9 -4.98 -13.91 -29.11
C SER A 9 -4.23 -13.25 -27.94
N ARG A 10 -2.92 -13.54 -27.87
CA ARG A 10 -2.04 -12.94 -26.87
C ARG A 10 -2.04 -11.41 -26.98
N ALA A 11 -2.06 -10.88 -28.21
CA ALA A 11 -2.15 -9.44 -28.47
C ALA A 11 -3.45 -8.81 -27.92
N ARG A 12 -4.61 -9.45 -28.11
CA ARG A 12 -5.89 -8.96 -27.59
C ARG A 12 -5.89 -8.94 -26.05
N SER A 13 -5.39 -10.00 -25.44
CA SER A 13 -5.28 -10.09 -23.98
C SER A 13 -4.29 -9.07 -23.42
N ALA A 14 -3.15 -8.85 -24.09
CA ALA A 14 -2.15 -7.88 -23.69
C ALA A 14 -2.69 -6.44 -23.75
N LYS A 15 -3.33 -6.05 -24.86
CA LYS A 15 -3.95 -4.72 -25.00
C LYS A 15 -4.98 -4.45 -23.92
N ARG A 16 -5.84 -5.43 -23.61
CA ARG A 16 -6.85 -5.30 -22.53
C ARG A 16 -6.22 -5.08 -21.15
N ARG A 17 -5.15 -5.81 -20.83
CA ARG A 17 -4.47 -5.65 -19.53
C ARG A 17 -3.65 -4.36 -19.47
N ALA A 18 -2.98 -3.99 -20.56
CA ALA A 18 -2.16 -2.79 -20.63
C ALA A 18 -2.98 -1.50 -20.44
N SER A 19 -4.25 -1.47 -20.84
CA SER A 19 -5.10 -0.30 -20.65
C SER A 19 -5.70 -0.21 -19.25
N ASN A 20 -6.13 -1.33 -18.67
CA ASN A 20 -7.03 -1.31 -17.50
C ASN A 20 -6.45 -1.94 -16.23
N PHE A 21 -5.29 -2.57 -16.32
CA PHE A 21 -4.71 -3.37 -15.22
C PHE A 21 -3.36 -2.81 -14.78
N LYS A 22 -3.30 -1.48 -14.65
CA LYS A 22 -2.14 -0.76 -14.12
C LYS A 22 -2.34 -0.54 -12.63
N THR A 23 -1.26 -0.67 -11.87
CA THR A 23 -1.25 -0.36 -10.44
C THR A 23 -0.84 1.10 -10.26
N GLU A 24 -1.49 1.79 -9.32
CA GLU A 24 -1.11 3.14 -8.91
C GLU A 24 -0.37 3.08 -7.58
N MET A 25 0.73 3.82 -7.49
CA MET A 25 1.50 3.93 -6.24
C MET A 25 0.74 4.87 -5.29
N PRO A 26 0.57 4.49 -4.00
CA PRO A 26 -0.03 5.40 -3.04
C PRO A 26 0.90 6.59 -2.80
N THR A 27 0.31 7.75 -2.48
CA THR A 27 1.09 8.90 -2.05
C THR A 27 1.79 8.57 -0.74
N LEU A 28 3.10 8.81 -0.69
CA LEU A 28 3.90 8.70 0.53
C LEU A 28 4.28 10.10 1.00
N VAL A 29 4.26 10.31 2.31
CA VAL A 29 4.67 11.56 2.94
C VAL A 29 5.83 11.30 3.89
N LEU A 30 6.68 12.31 4.07
CA LEU A 30 7.75 12.25 5.05
C LEU A 30 7.17 12.10 6.46
N ASN A 31 7.75 11.16 7.20
CA ASN A 31 7.44 10.99 8.61
C ASN A 31 7.97 12.22 9.38
N ARG A 32 7.13 12.76 10.27
CA ARG A 32 7.47 13.94 11.10
C ARG A 32 8.04 13.56 12.47
N GLN A 33 8.10 12.28 12.81
CA GLN A 33 8.71 11.81 14.06
C GLN A 33 10.23 11.67 13.90
N GLN A 34 10.98 11.79 14.99
CA GLN A 34 12.39 11.38 15.03
C GLN A 34 12.47 9.87 15.30
N GLY A 35 13.13 9.13 14.42
CA GLY A 35 13.25 7.67 14.47
C GLY A 35 12.14 6.95 13.67
N GLY A 36 12.36 5.69 13.30
CA GLY A 36 11.43 4.88 12.49
C GLY A 36 11.56 5.08 10.98
N GLU A 37 10.61 4.55 10.22
CA GLU A 37 10.62 4.61 8.75
C GLU A 37 10.47 6.06 8.22
N PRO A 38 11.23 6.45 7.18
CA PRO A 38 11.28 7.83 6.68
C PRO A 38 9.99 8.25 5.97
N PHE A 39 9.21 7.30 5.47
CA PHE A 39 7.99 7.55 4.73
C PHE A 39 6.81 6.80 5.35
N VAL A 40 5.65 7.46 5.33
CA VAL A 40 4.38 6.90 5.80
C VAL A 40 3.27 7.18 4.81
N LEU A 41 2.19 6.40 4.91
CA LEU A 41 0.96 6.73 4.21
C LEU A 41 0.31 7.98 4.86
N PRO A 42 -0.32 8.85 4.07
CA PRO A 42 -1.00 10.02 4.58
C PRO A 42 -2.20 9.58 5.43
N HIS A 43 -2.44 10.33 6.52
CA HIS A 43 -3.55 10.09 7.46
C HIS A 43 -3.53 8.74 8.18
N THR A 44 -2.44 7.99 8.14
CA THR A 44 -2.26 6.76 8.91
C THR A 44 -1.26 6.96 10.06
N ALA A 45 -1.40 6.16 11.12
CA ALA A 45 -0.39 6.06 12.16
C ALA A 45 0.85 5.29 11.67
N THR A 46 2.02 5.62 12.20
CA THR A 46 3.21 4.81 12.00
C THR A 46 3.04 3.44 12.67
N PRO A 47 3.69 2.38 12.16
CA PRO A 47 3.74 1.08 12.83
C PRO A 47 4.27 1.17 14.26
N ASP A 48 5.12 2.17 14.52
CA ASP A 48 5.67 2.44 15.84
C ASP A 48 4.63 2.95 16.82
N GLY A 49 3.45 3.39 16.38
CA GLY A 49 2.39 3.90 17.26
C GLY A 49 2.36 5.41 17.43
N PHE A 50 2.84 6.16 16.45
CA PHE A 50 2.75 7.62 16.46
C PHE A 50 1.84 8.15 15.35
N TYR A 51 1.21 9.28 15.62
CA TYR A 51 0.47 10.04 14.64
C TYR A 51 0.69 11.54 14.88
N LYS A 52 1.05 12.28 13.83
CA LYS A 52 1.36 13.73 13.92
C LYS A 52 2.37 14.06 15.04
N GLY A 53 3.39 13.21 15.22
CA GLY A 53 4.44 13.40 16.24
C GLY A 53 4.01 13.11 17.68
N ARG A 54 2.79 12.60 17.90
CA ARG A 54 2.29 12.23 19.23
C ARG A 54 2.17 10.71 19.35
N ARG A 55 2.48 10.21 20.54
CA ARG A 55 2.27 8.80 20.90
C ARG A 55 0.77 8.52 20.99
N LEU A 56 0.32 7.45 20.33
CA LEU A 56 -1.08 7.04 20.42
C LEU A 56 -1.38 6.42 21.79
N PRO A 57 -2.52 6.77 22.41
CA PRO A 57 -2.91 6.17 23.68
C PRO A 57 -3.18 4.68 23.49
N GLY A 58 -2.68 3.85 24.41
CA GLY A 58 -2.89 2.41 24.39
C GLY A 58 -1.99 1.63 23.43
N PHE A 59 -1.09 2.29 22.69
CA PHE A 59 -0.10 1.59 21.90
C PHE A 59 0.94 0.94 22.82
N ARG A 60 0.91 -0.39 22.90
CA ARG A 60 1.87 -1.18 23.69
C ARG A 60 3.15 -1.33 22.89
N GLU A 61 4.27 -0.95 23.49
CA GLU A 61 5.58 -1.31 22.95
C GLU A 61 5.67 -2.83 22.90
N ARG A 62 5.89 -3.38 21.69
CA ARG A 62 6.33 -4.77 21.61
C ARG A 62 7.70 -4.82 22.27
N ARG A 63 7.79 -5.39 23.47
CA ARG A 63 9.06 -5.83 24.03
C ARG A 63 9.69 -6.73 22.97
N LEU A 64 10.81 -6.30 22.40
CA LEU A 64 11.67 -7.18 21.63
C LEU A 64 12.07 -8.31 22.58
N ALA A 65 11.77 -9.54 22.21
CA ALA A 65 12.24 -10.70 22.95
C ALA A 65 13.77 -10.71 22.85
N GLU A 66 14.44 -10.66 24.00
CA GLU A 66 15.88 -10.88 24.14
C GLU A 66 16.28 -12.30 23.73
#